data_AF-A0A6J1LYG1-F1
#
_entry.id   AF-A0A6J1LYG1-F1
#
_cell.length_a   1.000
_cell.length_b   1.000
_cell.length_c   1.000
_cell.angle_alpha   90.00
_cell.angle_beta   90.00
_cell.angle_gamma   90.00
#
_symmetry.space_group_name_H-M   'P 1'
#
loop_
_entity.id
_entity.type
_entity.pdbx_description
1 polymer ?
#
loop_
_entity_poly.entity_id
_entity_poly.type
_entity_poly.pdbx_seq_one_letter_code
_entity_poly.pdbx_strand_id
1 'polypeptide(L)'
;MEIADTPEQQTARTKLKQTYVVTILMLLFGQVQVVAIMEIESLKRFLTKHYYVSLMNFFVSFISIQLYVFFYSMLERKSKWIRLFVGIWTYEVNTISIMKPAKTAPFISLVVSWALTFVVMAISFIYGNCAVAHQRGLFVSRHNVIRWSERMYVLTCFGIIVCAEMKHISIEFPALFIYTVMSNIFVIVFAASIRKPKFYQSEDIADHILIGQLYYLNIFALYMSYVWTTAAGIDLIKTHLSFR
;
A
#
# COMPACT_ATOMS: atom_id res chain seq x y z
N MET A 1 16.69 35.39 1.94
CA MET A 1 18.04 34.80 2.12
C MET A 1 17.88 33.31 1.84
N GLU A 2 18.09 32.89 0.60
CA GLU A 2 18.05 31.46 0.24
C GLU A 2 19.26 30.80 0.88
N ILE A 3 19.02 30.01 1.93
CA ILE A 3 20.04 29.13 2.49
C ILE A 3 20.29 28.08 1.40
N ALA A 4 21.46 28.13 0.76
CA ALA A 4 21.87 27.13 -0.21
C ALA A 4 21.74 25.74 0.43
N ASP A 5 20.90 24.87 -0.14
CA ASP A 5 20.73 23.50 0.32
C ASP A 5 22.11 22.81 0.34
N THR A 6 22.44 22.11 1.43
CA THR A 6 23.64 21.27 1.45
C THR A 6 23.51 20.15 0.39
N PRO A 7 24.63 19.64 -0.18
CA PRO A 7 24.61 18.58 -1.20
C PRO A 7 23.86 17.31 -0.72
N GLU A 8 23.87 17.03 0.58
CA GLU A 8 23.09 15.95 1.20
C GLU A 8 21.57 16.20 1.11
N GLN A 9 21.13 17.45 1.31
CA GLN A 9 19.72 17.84 1.20
C GLN A 9 19.23 17.81 -0.26
N GLN A 10 20.08 18.21 -1.22
CA GLN A 10 19.77 18.09 -2.65
C GLN A 10 19.63 16.62 -3.09
N THR A 11 20.52 15.75 -2.59
CA THR A 11 20.47 14.31 -2.85
C THR A 11 19.21 13.68 -2.25
N ALA A 12 18.84 14.04 -1.02
CA ALA A 12 17.62 13.56 -0.37
C ALA A 12 16.35 14.01 -1.10
N ARG A 13 16.29 15.27 -1.58
CA ARG A 13 15.15 15.77 -2.39
C ARG A 13 15.03 15.04 -3.72
N THR A 14 16.15 14.72 -4.36
CA THR A 14 16.16 13.98 -5.63
C THR A 14 15.69 12.53 -5.44
N LYS A 15 16.20 11.84 -4.42
CA LYS A 15 15.74 10.49 -4.04
C LYS A 15 14.26 10.49 -3.67
N LEU A 16 13.78 11.49 -2.92
CA LEU A 16 12.36 11.65 -2.60
C LEU A 16 11.48 11.77 -3.86
N LYS A 17 11.86 12.61 -4.83
CA LYS A 17 11.12 12.75 -6.10
C LYS A 17 11.07 11.41 -6.84
N GLN A 18 12.20 10.69 -6.91
CA GLN A 18 12.27 9.36 -7.52
C GLN A 18 11.37 8.35 -6.81
N THR A 19 11.34 8.34 -5.47
CA THR A 19 10.44 7.51 -4.66
C THR A 19 8.97 7.74 -5.03
N TYR A 20 8.53 9.00 -5.15
CA TYR A 20 7.15 9.32 -5.54
C TYR A 20 6.84 8.89 -6.98
N VAL A 21 7.76 9.11 -7.92
CA VAL A 21 7.58 8.68 -9.32
C VAL A 21 7.40 7.16 -9.40
N VAL A 22 8.28 6.39 -8.75
CA VAL A 22 8.19 4.93 -8.70
C VAL A 22 6.87 4.49 -8.06
N THR A 23 6.49 5.13 -6.93
CA THR A 23 5.24 4.82 -6.22
C THR A 23 4.02 5.05 -7.11
N ILE A 24 3.95 6.20 -7.78
CA ILE A 24 2.80 6.56 -8.63
C ILE A 24 2.71 5.63 -9.83
N LEU A 25 3.83 5.31 -10.50
CA LEU A 25 3.83 4.37 -11.61
C LEU A 25 3.35 2.99 -11.17
N MET A 26 3.89 2.45 -10.07
CA MET A 26 3.46 1.17 -9.49
C MET A 26 1.99 1.18 -9.10
N LEU A 27 1.48 2.30 -8.58
CA LEU A 27 0.08 2.48 -8.22
C LEU A 27 -0.84 2.44 -9.44
N LEU A 28 -0.49 3.15 -10.51
CA LEU A 28 -1.27 3.14 -11.75
C LEU A 28 -1.30 1.75 -12.37
N PHE A 29 -0.15 1.07 -12.48
CA PHE A 29 -0.09 -0.31 -12.96
C PHE A 29 -0.94 -1.25 -12.10
N GLY A 30 -0.85 -1.13 -10.78
CA GLY A 30 -1.61 -1.98 -9.86
C GLY A 30 -3.11 -1.74 -9.96
N GLN A 31 -3.56 -0.50 -10.11
CA GLN A 31 -4.97 -0.17 -10.29
C GLN A 31 -5.52 -0.68 -11.63
N VAL A 32 -4.76 -0.56 -12.72
CA VAL A 32 -5.13 -1.12 -14.02
C VAL A 32 -5.21 -2.65 -13.94
N GLN A 33 -4.24 -3.28 -13.26
CA GLN A 33 -4.23 -4.72 -13.03
C GLN A 33 -5.47 -5.18 -12.23
N VAL A 34 -5.89 -4.42 -11.22
CA VAL A 34 -7.13 -4.70 -10.46
C VAL A 34 -8.34 -4.69 -11.39
N VAL A 35 -8.50 -3.67 -12.23
CA VAL A 35 -9.64 -3.56 -13.16
C VAL A 35 -9.64 -4.74 -14.14
N ALA A 36 -8.50 -5.03 -14.77
CA ALA A 36 -8.39 -6.11 -15.74
C ALA A 36 -8.69 -7.48 -15.10
N ILE A 37 -8.16 -7.76 -13.91
CA ILE A 37 -8.37 -9.05 -13.25
C ILE A 37 -9.79 -9.16 -12.68
N MET A 38 -10.39 -8.05 -12.25
CA MET A 38 -11.80 -7.98 -11.86
C MET A 38 -12.77 -8.23 -13.02
N GLU A 39 -12.35 -8.25 -14.28
CA GLU A 39 -13.23 -8.63 -15.40
C GLU A 39 -13.22 -10.15 -15.67
N ILE A 40 -12.20 -10.88 -15.18
CA ILE A 40 -12.02 -12.31 -15.46
C ILE A 40 -12.91 -13.16 -14.55
N GLU A 41 -14.13 -13.49 -14.98
CA GLU A 41 -15.08 -14.30 -14.20
C GLU A 41 -14.58 -15.70 -13.83
N SER A 42 -13.80 -16.34 -14.71
CA SER A 42 -13.27 -17.69 -14.49
C SER A 42 -12.32 -17.74 -13.30
N LEU A 43 -11.46 -16.72 -13.15
CA LEU A 43 -10.54 -16.58 -12.04
C LEU A 43 -11.28 -16.39 -10.71
N LYS A 44 -12.34 -15.58 -10.71
CA LYS A 44 -13.19 -15.36 -9.52
C LYS A 44 -13.80 -16.67 -9.03
N ARG A 45 -14.48 -17.41 -9.92
CA ARG A 45 -15.14 -18.68 -9.56
C ARG A 45 -14.15 -19.70 -9.04
N PHE A 46 -12.92 -19.73 -9.58
CA PHE A 46 -11.86 -20.62 -9.10
C PHE A 46 -11.39 -20.25 -7.69
N LEU A 47 -11.14 -18.96 -7.43
CA LEU A 47 -10.67 -18.48 -6.12
C LEU A 47 -11.73 -18.53 -5.03
N THR A 48 -13.01 -18.31 -5.36
CA THR A 48 -14.12 -18.52 -4.42
C THR A 48 -14.23 -19.99 -4.02
N LYS A 49 -13.93 -20.93 -4.94
CA LYS A 49 -14.00 -22.38 -4.68
C LYS A 49 -12.77 -22.92 -3.96
N HIS A 50 -11.60 -22.28 -4.11
CA HIS A 50 -10.33 -22.72 -3.55
C HIS A 50 -9.70 -21.65 -2.64
N TYR A 51 -10.39 -21.29 -1.56
CA TYR A 51 -9.98 -20.25 -0.62
C TYR A 51 -8.55 -20.43 -0.04
N TYR A 52 -8.11 -21.67 0.19
CA TYR A 52 -6.73 -21.96 0.66
C TYR A 52 -5.65 -21.40 -0.27
N VAL A 53 -5.94 -21.22 -1.57
CA VAL A 53 -5.03 -20.60 -2.53
C VAL A 53 -4.85 -19.10 -2.23
N SER A 54 -5.90 -18.41 -1.78
CA SER A 54 -5.79 -17.01 -1.37
C SER A 54 -4.94 -16.87 -0.10
N LEU A 55 -5.08 -17.79 0.85
CA LEU A 55 -4.28 -17.79 2.08
C LEU A 55 -2.82 -18.14 1.79
N MET A 56 -2.57 -19.09 0.89
CA MET A 56 -1.24 -19.45 0.43
C MET A 56 -0.56 -18.29 -0.31
N ASN A 57 -1.28 -17.58 -1.18
CA ASN A 57 -0.76 -16.38 -1.85
C ASN A 57 -0.39 -15.28 -0.84
N PHE A 58 -1.21 -15.08 0.20
CA PHE A 58 -0.87 -14.16 1.27
C PHE A 58 0.39 -14.57 2.03
N PHE A 59 0.53 -15.86 2.34
CA PHE A 59 1.74 -16.38 2.99
C PHE A 59 3.00 -16.18 2.13
N VAL A 60 2.91 -16.46 0.82
CA VAL A 60 4.02 -16.25 -0.12
C VAL A 60 4.35 -14.77 -0.26
N SER A 61 3.35 -13.88 -0.33
CA SER A 61 3.53 -12.41 -0.31
C SER A 61 4.24 -11.94 0.95
N PHE A 62 3.78 -12.39 2.11
CA PHE A 62 4.37 -12.02 3.39
C PHE A 62 5.84 -12.45 3.48
N ILE A 63 6.14 -13.71 3.15
CA ILE A 63 7.52 -14.23 3.12
C ILE A 63 8.36 -13.47 2.09
N SER A 64 7.82 -13.16 0.92
CA SER A 64 8.53 -12.42 -0.13
C SER A 64 8.94 -11.01 0.33
N ILE A 65 8.06 -10.28 1.03
CA ILE A 65 8.40 -8.97 1.62
C ILE A 65 9.48 -9.11 2.69
N GLN A 66 9.34 -10.08 3.61
CA GLN A 66 10.32 -10.28 4.68
C GLN A 66 11.70 -10.63 4.13
N LEU A 67 11.76 -11.53 3.13
CA LEU A 67 12.99 -11.87 2.43
C LEU A 67 13.55 -10.67 1.65
N TYR A 68 12.70 -9.87 1.02
CA TYR A 68 13.12 -8.68 0.28
C TYR A 68 13.80 -7.65 1.18
N VAL A 69 13.19 -7.34 2.33
CA VAL A 69 13.74 -6.39 3.31
C VAL A 69 15.00 -6.96 3.98
N PHE A 70 15.02 -8.23 4.33
CA PHE A 70 16.17 -8.88 4.98
C PHE A 70 17.38 -9.00 4.06
N PHE A 71 17.18 -9.44 2.81
CA PHE A 71 18.27 -9.62 1.83
C PHE A 71 18.56 -8.37 1.00
N TYR A 72 17.94 -7.23 1.32
CA TYR A 72 18.08 -6.01 0.54
C TYR A 72 19.55 -5.55 0.40
N SER A 73 20.32 -5.61 1.49
CA SER A 73 21.75 -5.25 1.51
C SER A 73 22.62 -6.18 0.64
N MET A 74 22.22 -7.44 0.50
CA MET A 74 22.86 -8.38 -0.41
C MET A 74 22.43 -8.16 -1.86
N LEU A 75 21.16 -7.81 -2.09
CA LEU A 75 20.59 -7.52 -3.40
C LEU A 75 21.18 -6.26 -4.04
N GLU A 76 21.51 -5.24 -3.24
CA GLU A 76 22.15 -4.03 -3.74
C GLU A 76 23.51 -4.28 -4.40
N ARG A 77 24.23 -5.32 -3.93
CA ARG A 77 25.54 -5.74 -4.47
C ARG A 77 25.43 -6.61 -5.73
N LYS A 78 24.22 -6.97 -6.17
CA LYS A 78 23.98 -7.83 -7.34
C LYS A 78 23.71 -7.00 -8.60
N SER A 79 23.78 -7.67 -9.75
CA SER A 79 23.52 -7.06 -11.06
C SER A 79 22.12 -6.43 -11.13
N LYS A 80 22.00 -5.33 -11.90
CA LYS A 80 20.75 -4.57 -12.10
C LYS A 80 19.58 -5.47 -12.52
N TRP A 81 19.85 -6.50 -13.34
CA TRP A 81 18.85 -7.45 -13.81
C TRP A 81 18.26 -8.30 -12.68
N ILE A 82 19.09 -8.80 -11.76
CA ILE A 82 18.64 -9.60 -10.62
C ILE A 82 17.76 -8.74 -9.70
N ARG A 83 18.15 -7.48 -9.46
CA ARG A 83 17.34 -6.52 -8.72
C ARG A 83 15.99 -6.24 -9.37
N LEU A 84 15.96 -6.12 -10.70
CA LEU A 84 14.72 -5.90 -11.44
C LEU A 84 13.79 -7.12 -11.32
N PHE A 85 14.29 -8.33 -11.53
CA PHE A 85 13.48 -9.56 -11.41
C PHE A 85 12.92 -9.76 -10.02
N VAL A 86 13.74 -9.58 -8.98
CA VAL A 86 13.28 -9.69 -7.59
C VAL A 86 12.29 -8.57 -7.26
N GLY A 87 12.51 -7.36 -7.78
CA GLY A 87 11.57 -6.25 -7.62
C GLY A 87 10.20 -6.50 -8.28
N ILE A 88 10.19 -7.04 -9.51
CA ILE A 88 8.97 -7.43 -10.23
C ILE A 88 8.26 -8.57 -9.52
N TRP A 89 9.00 -9.60 -9.09
CA TRP A 89 8.44 -10.72 -8.35
C TRP A 89 7.74 -10.26 -7.06
N THR A 90 8.45 -9.48 -6.24
CA THR A 90 7.88 -8.94 -5.00
C THR A 90 6.70 -8.02 -5.28
N TYR A 91 6.73 -7.23 -6.36
CA TYR A 91 5.59 -6.43 -6.78
C TYR A 91 4.37 -7.29 -7.12
N GLU A 92 4.49 -8.22 -8.06
CA GLU A 92 3.35 -9.04 -8.53
C GLU A 92 2.72 -9.87 -7.42
N VAL A 93 3.54 -10.58 -6.63
CA VAL A 93 3.05 -11.44 -5.54
C VAL A 93 2.28 -10.61 -4.51
N ASN A 94 2.73 -9.39 -4.22
CA ASN A 94 2.06 -8.50 -3.29
C ASN A 94 0.77 -7.93 -3.88
N THR A 95 0.81 -7.42 -5.11
CA THR A 95 -0.34 -6.84 -5.79
C THR A 95 -1.49 -7.85 -5.88
N ILE A 96 -1.19 -9.09 -6.27
CA ILE A 96 -2.16 -10.18 -6.36
C ILE A 96 -2.74 -10.53 -4.98
N SER A 97 -1.89 -10.56 -3.94
CA SER A 97 -2.33 -10.87 -2.57
C SER A 97 -3.32 -9.82 -2.03
N ILE A 98 -3.10 -8.54 -2.31
CA ILE A 98 -3.92 -7.43 -1.78
C ILE A 98 -5.21 -7.28 -2.58
N MET A 99 -5.14 -7.49 -3.90
CA MET A 99 -6.26 -7.32 -4.82
C MET A 99 -7.43 -8.27 -4.52
N LYS A 100 -7.17 -9.43 -3.90
CA LYS A 100 -8.14 -10.46 -3.53
C LYS A 100 -9.20 -10.68 -4.65
N PRO A 101 -8.87 -11.37 -5.75
CA PRO A 101 -9.74 -11.58 -6.91
C PRO A 101 -11.03 -12.39 -6.65
N ALA A 102 -11.33 -12.78 -5.41
CA ALA A 102 -12.45 -13.65 -5.06
C ALA A 102 -13.80 -12.91 -4.87
N LYS A 103 -13.80 -11.57 -4.70
CA LYS A 103 -15.02 -10.75 -4.57
C LYS A 103 -15.12 -9.78 -5.75
N THR A 104 -16.34 -9.49 -6.20
CA THR A 104 -16.60 -8.46 -7.22
C THR A 104 -16.89 -7.13 -6.56
N ALA A 105 -15.99 -6.17 -6.73
CA ALA A 105 -16.23 -4.80 -6.32
C ALA A 105 -17.13 -4.09 -7.36
N PRO A 106 -18.18 -3.36 -6.95
CA PRO A 106 -18.97 -2.54 -7.87
C PRO A 106 -18.09 -1.44 -8.49
N PHE A 107 -18.25 -1.14 -9.77
CA PHE A 107 -17.41 -0.17 -10.47
C PHE A 107 -17.34 1.20 -9.77
N ILE A 108 -18.46 1.63 -9.15
CA ILE A 108 -18.54 2.85 -8.34
C ILE A 108 -17.54 2.83 -7.16
N SER A 109 -17.37 1.68 -6.50
CA SER A 109 -16.38 1.54 -5.42
C SER A 109 -14.94 1.72 -5.91
N LEU A 110 -14.62 1.24 -7.11
CA LEU A 110 -13.29 1.41 -7.70
C LEU A 110 -13.00 2.89 -8.01
N VAL A 111 -13.97 3.61 -8.58
CA VAL A 111 -13.84 5.04 -8.92
C VAL A 111 -13.74 5.91 -7.66
N VAL A 112 -14.60 5.68 -6.67
CA VAL A 112 -14.56 6.43 -5.40
C VAL A 112 -13.24 6.17 -4.66
N SER A 113 -12.80 4.91 -4.62
CA SER A 113 -11.53 4.55 -3.98
C SER A 113 -10.33 5.16 -4.69
N TRP A 114 -10.36 5.23 -6.02
CA TRP A 114 -9.33 5.90 -6.81
C TRP A 114 -9.22 7.38 -6.41
N ALA A 115 -10.35 8.10 -6.40
CA ALA A 115 -10.38 9.51 -6.00
C ALA A 115 -9.88 9.71 -4.56
N LEU A 116 -10.37 8.89 -3.61
CA LEU A 116 -9.96 8.96 -2.21
C LEU A 116 -8.46 8.69 -2.01
N THR A 117 -7.89 7.74 -2.73
CA THR A 117 -6.44 7.46 -2.66
C THR A 117 -5.61 8.67 -3.07
N PHE A 118 -5.98 9.38 -4.14
CA PHE A 118 -5.28 10.60 -4.55
C PHE A 118 -5.50 11.76 -3.59
N VAL A 119 -6.70 11.91 -3.03
CA VAL A 119 -6.98 12.91 -1.99
C VAL A 119 -6.09 12.68 -0.76
N VAL A 120 -6.00 11.43 -0.27
CA VAL A 120 -5.12 11.10 0.86
C VAL A 120 -3.67 11.31 0.51
N MET A 121 -3.23 10.98 -0.71
CA MET A 121 -1.87 11.26 -1.15
C MET A 121 -1.56 12.76 -1.16
N ALA A 122 -2.50 13.61 -1.60
CA ALA A 122 -2.38 15.06 -1.56
C ALA A 122 -2.35 15.62 -0.13
N ILE A 123 -3.23 15.14 0.76
CA ILE A 123 -3.23 15.52 2.18
C ILE A 123 -1.92 15.10 2.85
N SER A 124 -1.47 13.87 2.61
CA SER A 124 -0.19 13.34 3.07
C SER A 124 0.97 14.20 2.57
N PHE A 125 0.86 14.72 1.34
CA PHE A 125 1.84 15.62 0.78
C PHE A 125 1.84 17.00 1.46
N ILE A 126 0.69 17.61 1.70
CA ILE A 126 0.62 18.91 2.37
C ILE A 126 1.11 18.79 3.81
N TYR A 127 0.60 17.79 4.54
CA TYR A 127 0.98 17.53 5.93
C TYR A 127 2.48 17.26 6.09
N GLY A 128 3.06 16.43 5.21
CA GLY A 128 4.49 16.14 5.23
C GLY A 128 5.36 17.39 5.05
N ASN A 129 4.96 18.34 4.21
CA ASN A 129 5.69 19.61 4.05
C ASN A 129 5.59 20.50 5.30
N CYS A 130 4.39 20.61 5.89
CA CYS A 130 4.18 21.39 7.11
C CYS A 130 4.95 20.81 8.31
N ALA A 131 4.98 19.48 8.44
CA ALA A 131 5.64 18.77 9.53
C ALA A 131 7.17 18.92 9.48
N VAL A 132 7.76 18.91 8.28
CA VAL A 132 9.21 19.16 8.10
C VAL A 132 9.58 20.58 8.51
N ALA A 133 8.76 21.58 8.16
CA ALA A 133 8.99 22.97 8.52
C ALA A 133 8.95 23.23 10.04
N HIS A 134 8.08 22.51 10.76
CA HIS A 134 7.91 22.72 12.20
C HIS A 134 8.82 21.85 13.09
N GLN A 135 9.53 20.86 12.52
CA GLN A 135 10.18 19.79 13.29
C GLN A 135 9.29 19.20 14.41
N ARG A 136 7.96 19.26 14.25
CA ARG A 136 6.95 18.73 15.19
C ARG A 136 6.13 17.66 14.48
N GLY A 137 6.02 16.49 15.12
CA GLY A 137 5.27 15.34 14.60
C GLY A 137 5.75 14.02 15.16
N LEU A 138 4.90 12.98 15.10
CA LEU A 138 5.24 11.58 15.39
C LEU A 138 6.27 11.09 14.34
N PHE A 139 7.53 11.51 14.49
CA PHE A 139 8.59 11.11 13.58
C PHE A 139 9.09 9.74 13.98
N VAL A 140 8.87 8.78 13.10
CA VAL A 140 9.29 7.41 13.30
C VAL A 140 10.67 7.23 12.65
N SER A 141 11.60 6.56 13.33
CA SER A 141 12.92 6.23 12.75
C SER A 141 12.76 5.35 11.51
N ARG A 142 13.74 5.37 10.57
CA ARG A 142 13.70 4.56 9.32
C ARG A 142 13.32 3.10 9.59
N HIS A 143 14.01 2.45 10.54
CA HIS A 143 13.73 1.07 10.92
C HIS A 143 12.32 0.86 11.47
N ASN A 144 11.83 1.81 12.27
CA ASN A 144 10.46 1.71 12.79
C ASN A 144 9.43 1.96 11.68
N VAL A 145 9.67 2.86 10.72
CA VAL A 145 8.76 3.08 9.57
C VAL A 145 8.65 1.81 8.74
N ILE A 146 9.79 1.18 8.42
CA ILE A 146 9.81 -0.09 7.67
C ILE A 146 9.05 -1.17 8.45
N ARG A 147 9.37 -1.38 9.73
CA ARG A 147 8.70 -2.40 10.57
C ARG A 147 7.20 -2.14 10.75
N TRP A 148 6.79 -0.89 10.93
CA TRP A 148 5.38 -0.54 11.03
C TRP A 148 4.66 -0.69 9.70
N SER A 149 5.33 -0.42 8.58
CA SER A 149 4.77 -0.60 7.23
C SER A 149 4.46 -2.05 6.93
N GLU A 150 5.32 -2.97 7.34
CA GLU A 150 5.08 -4.42 7.22
C GLU A 150 3.93 -4.87 8.13
N ARG A 151 3.87 -4.39 9.37
CA ARG A 151 2.81 -4.74 10.32
C ARG A 151 1.45 -4.25 9.87
N MET A 152 1.37 -3.00 9.41
CA MET A 152 0.14 -2.43 8.88
C MET A 152 -0.30 -3.15 7.62
N TYR A 153 0.65 -3.46 6.71
CA TYR A 153 0.38 -4.28 5.55
C TYR A 153 -0.27 -5.63 5.89
N VAL A 154 0.35 -6.39 6.80
CA VAL A 154 -0.15 -7.69 7.26
C VAL A 154 -1.54 -7.55 7.87
N LEU A 155 -1.71 -6.56 8.75
CA LEU A 155 -2.96 -6.33 9.47
C LEU A 155 -4.09 -5.95 8.51
N THR A 156 -3.83 -5.10 7.52
CA THR A 156 -4.81 -4.71 6.50
C THR A 156 -5.17 -5.87 5.58
N CYS A 157 -4.17 -6.62 5.07
CA CYS A 157 -4.42 -7.76 4.18
C CYS A 157 -5.14 -8.90 4.89
N PHE A 158 -4.68 -9.27 6.10
CA PHE A 158 -5.33 -10.30 6.90
C PHE A 158 -6.74 -9.86 7.32
N GLY A 159 -6.91 -8.58 7.68
CA GLY A 159 -8.22 -7.99 7.96
C GLY A 159 -9.18 -8.12 6.79
N ILE A 160 -8.77 -7.73 5.57
CA ILE A 160 -9.58 -7.90 4.35
C ILE A 160 -9.90 -9.38 4.10
N ILE A 161 -8.94 -10.28 4.30
CA ILE A 161 -9.12 -11.72 4.09
C ILE A 161 -10.18 -12.27 5.04
N VAL A 162 -10.04 -12.00 6.35
CA VAL A 162 -10.95 -12.48 7.40
C VAL A 162 -12.34 -11.84 7.28
N CYS A 163 -12.42 -10.51 7.12
CA CYS A 163 -13.69 -9.79 7.00
C CYS A 163 -14.55 -10.32 5.85
N ALA A 164 -13.92 -10.67 4.73
CA ALA A 164 -14.61 -11.23 3.59
C ALA A 164 -15.17 -12.65 3.82
N GLU A 165 -14.66 -13.40 4.80
CA GLU A 165 -15.23 -14.70 5.21
C GLU A 165 -16.35 -14.54 6.26
N MET A 166 -16.45 -13.37 6.89
CA MET A 166 -17.50 -13.11 7.86
C MET A 166 -18.83 -13.01 7.11
N LYS A 167 -19.73 -13.99 7.33
CA LYS A 167 -21.07 -14.01 6.73
C LYS A 167 -21.99 -12.87 7.22
N HIS A 168 -21.56 -12.10 8.22
CA HIS A 168 -22.34 -11.02 8.82
C HIS A 168 -21.82 -9.65 8.38
N ILE A 169 -22.57 -9.01 7.47
CA ILE A 169 -22.27 -7.68 6.91
C ILE A 169 -22.17 -6.60 8.00
N SER A 170 -22.95 -6.74 9.10
CA SER A 170 -22.93 -5.81 10.24
C SER A 170 -21.63 -5.80 11.03
N ILE A 171 -20.81 -6.87 10.94
CA ILE A 171 -19.49 -6.95 11.58
C ILE A 171 -18.38 -6.70 10.56
N GLU A 172 -18.59 -7.13 9.30
CA GLU A 172 -17.65 -6.89 8.19
C GLU A 172 -17.40 -5.39 7.98
N PHE A 173 -18.45 -4.56 7.92
CA PHE A 173 -18.31 -3.13 7.64
C PHE A 173 -17.52 -2.36 8.73
N PRO A 174 -17.85 -2.45 10.03
CA PRO A 174 -17.09 -1.76 11.08
C PRO A 174 -15.63 -2.19 11.14
N ALA A 175 -15.34 -3.49 10.94
CA ALA A 175 -13.97 -4.00 10.95
C ALA A 175 -13.15 -3.43 9.78
N LEU A 176 -13.69 -3.49 8.55
CA LEU A 176 -13.05 -2.91 7.37
C LEU A 176 -12.86 -1.38 7.50
N PHE A 177 -13.82 -0.69 8.11
CA PHE A 177 -13.72 0.74 8.38
C PHE A 177 -12.56 1.07 9.33
N ILE A 178 -12.42 0.33 10.44
CA ILE A 178 -11.30 0.51 11.39
C ILE A 178 -9.96 0.27 10.67
N TYR A 179 -9.84 -0.81 9.90
CA TYR A 179 -8.61 -1.09 9.16
C TYR A 179 -8.27 0.00 8.14
N THR A 180 -9.28 0.54 7.46
CA THR A 180 -9.14 1.64 6.51
C THR A 180 -8.64 2.91 7.21
N VAL A 181 -9.22 3.27 8.36
CA VAL A 181 -8.81 4.45 9.14
C VAL A 181 -7.38 4.30 9.66
N MET A 182 -7.02 3.12 10.20
CA MET A 182 -5.65 2.86 10.66
C MET A 182 -4.66 2.97 9.50
N SER A 183 -4.96 2.37 8.35
CA SER A 183 -4.10 2.43 7.16
C SER A 183 -3.97 3.87 6.63
N ASN A 184 -5.02 4.68 6.70
CA ASN A 184 -5.00 6.08 6.29
C ASN A 184 -4.04 6.91 7.15
N ILE A 185 -4.20 6.83 8.48
CA ILE A 185 -3.30 7.51 9.43
C ILE A 185 -1.84 7.09 9.18
N PHE A 186 -1.60 5.80 8.95
CA PHE A 186 -0.27 5.29 8.68
C PHE A 186 0.35 5.87 7.41
N VAL A 187 -0.40 5.94 6.29
CA VAL A 187 0.08 6.52 5.03
C VAL A 187 0.48 7.99 5.20
N ILE A 188 -0.27 8.76 5.99
CA ILE A 188 0.06 10.17 6.30
C ILE A 188 1.36 10.25 7.11
N VAL A 189 1.51 9.43 8.15
CA VAL A 189 2.73 9.39 8.99
C VAL A 189 3.94 8.92 8.18
N PHE A 190 3.76 7.93 7.29
CA PHE A 190 4.81 7.45 6.41
C PHE A 190 5.28 8.55 5.47
N ALA A 191 4.35 9.27 4.82
CA ALA A 191 4.65 10.37 3.92
C ALA A 191 5.39 11.53 4.59
N ALA A 192 5.05 11.83 5.85
CA ALA A 192 5.77 12.80 6.66
C ALA A 192 7.19 12.31 7.01
N SER A 193 7.35 11.02 7.32
CA SER A 193 8.62 10.44 7.74
C SER A 193 9.67 10.40 6.61
N ILE A 194 9.26 10.08 5.38
CA ILE A 194 10.19 9.99 4.22
C ILE A 194 10.81 11.34 3.82
N ARG A 195 10.24 12.47 4.28
CA ARG A 195 10.72 13.82 3.94
C ARG A 195 11.78 14.37 4.89
N LYS A 196 12.16 13.60 5.91
CA LYS A 196 13.19 14.01 6.85
C LYS A 196 14.53 14.16 6.11
N PRO A 197 15.32 15.22 6.38
CA PRO A 197 16.59 15.50 5.71
C PRO A 197 17.70 14.45 5.93
N LYS A 198 17.45 13.41 6.74
CA LYS A 198 18.35 12.26 6.96
C LYS A 198 17.63 10.91 6.83
N PHE A 199 16.48 10.86 6.14
CA PHE A 199 15.74 9.61 5.97
C PHE A 199 16.45 8.65 5.00
N TYR A 200 16.91 9.19 3.87
CA TYR A 200 17.68 8.45 2.88
C TYR A 200 19.16 8.44 3.27
N GLN A 201 19.78 7.28 3.23
CA GLN A 201 21.25 7.21 3.36
C GLN A 201 21.87 7.67 2.04
N SER A 202 22.85 8.57 2.12
CA SER A 202 23.54 9.09 0.92
C SER A 202 24.29 7.97 0.17
N GLU A 203 24.77 6.96 0.90
CA GLU A 203 25.58 5.85 0.40
C GLU A 203 24.79 4.76 -0.36
N ASP A 204 23.51 4.52 0.00
CA ASP A 204 22.68 3.51 -0.67
C ASP A 204 22.05 4.08 -1.95
N ILE A 205 22.47 3.58 -3.11
CA ILE A 205 22.02 4.00 -4.44
C ILE A 205 20.60 3.51 -4.68
N ALA A 206 20.21 2.38 -4.08
CA ALA A 206 18.92 1.73 -4.32
C ALA A 206 17.79 2.20 -3.40
N ASP A 207 18.07 2.94 -2.33
CA ASP A 207 17.16 3.18 -1.19
C ASP A 207 15.77 3.75 -1.59
N HIS A 208 15.73 4.55 -2.65
CA HIS A 208 14.48 5.11 -3.21
C HIS A 208 13.52 4.05 -3.78
N ILE A 209 14.04 2.90 -4.24
CA ILE A 209 13.24 1.80 -4.79
C ILE A 209 12.57 1.02 -3.66
N LEU A 210 13.31 0.64 -2.62
CA LEU A 210 12.77 -0.08 -1.46
C LEU A 210 11.68 0.74 -0.75
N ILE A 211 11.99 2.00 -0.44
CA ILE A 211 11.04 2.90 0.23
C ILE A 211 9.85 3.18 -0.69
N GLY A 212 10.07 3.30 -2.00
CA GLY A 212 9.01 3.48 -2.99
C GLY A 212 8.07 2.27 -3.04
N GLN A 213 8.62 1.05 -3.02
CA GLN A 213 7.83 -0.18 -3.00
C GLN A 213 7.04 -0.34 -1.71
N LEU A 214 7.63 -0.06 -0.54
CA LEU A 214 6.92 -0.11 0.75
C LEU A 214 5.82 0.95 0.82
N TYR A 215 6.07 2.15 0.30
CA TYR A 215 5.07 3.21 0.27
C TYR A 215 3.92 2.87 -0.68
N TYR A 216 4.24 2.38 -1.88
CA TYR A 216 3.27 1.83 -2.83
C TYR A 216 2.40 0.76 -2.18
N LEU A 217 3.02 -0.22 -1.50
CA LEU A 217 2.32 -1.33 -0.87
C LEU A 217 1.24 -0.85 0.12
N ASN A 218 1.58 0.15 0.94
CA ASN A 218 0.65 0.70 1.92
C ASN A 218 -0.44 1.57 1.28
N ILE A 219 -0.11 2.32 0.22
CA ILE A 219 -1.11 3.09 -0.54
C ILE A 219 -2.06 2.16 -1.29
N PHE A 220 -1.55 1.07 -1.87
CA PHE A 220 -2.34 0.09 -2.60
C PHE A 220 -3.22 -0.74 -1.65
N ALA A 221 -2.70 -1.13 -0.49
CA ALA A 221 -3.50 -1.73 0.58
C ALA A 221 -4.61 -0.78 1.06
N LEU A 222 -4.33 0.52 1.19
CA LEU A 222 -5.34 1.54 1.51
C LEU A 222 -6.39 1.65 0.39
N TYR A 223 -5.97 1.68 -0.88
CA TYR A 223 -6.87 1.68 -2.03
C TYR A 223 -7.84 0.49 -1.98
N MET A 224 -7.32 -0.73 -1.83
CA MET A 224 -8.17 -1.93 -1.73
C MET A 224 -9.06 -1.90 -0.48
N SER A 225 -8.58 -1.35 0.64
CA SER A 225 -9.40 -1.18 1.85
C SER A 225 -10.59 -0.24 1.60
N TYR A 226 -10.41 0.84 0.84
CA TYR A 226 -11.52 1.69 0.42
C TYR A 226 -12.50 0.95 -0.47
N VAL A 227 -12.01 0.17 -1.44
CA VAL A 227 -12.85 -0.59 -2.36
C VAL A 227 -13.76 -1.54 -1.57
N TRP A 228 -13.19 -2.29 -0.63
CA TRP A 228 -13.97 -3.25 0.17
C TRP A 228 -14.89 -2.59 1.18
N THR A 229 -14.44 -1.52 1.83
CA THR A 229 -15.29 -0.78 2.80
C THR A 229 -16.48 -0.13 2.10
N THR A 230 -16.27 0.47 0.93
CA THR A 230 -17.37 1.08 0.16
C THR A 230 -18.30 0.04 -0.43
N ALA A 231 -17.78 -1.11 -0.90
CA ALA A 231 -18.60 -2.24 -1.33
C ALA A 231 -19.49 -2.77 -0.20
N ALA A 232 -18.92 -3.03 0.98
CA ALA A 232 -19.66 -3.50 2.16
C ALA A 232 -20.70 -2.47 2.63
N GLY A 233 -20.37 -1.17 2.57
CA GLY A 233 -21.31 -0.09 2.89
C GLY A 233 -22.51 -0.03 1.93
N ILE A 234 -22.29 -0.22 0.63
CA ILE A 234 -23.37 -0.27 -0.37
C ILE A 234 -24.29 -1.46 -0.09
N ASP A 235 -23.73 -2.63 0.22
CA ASP A 235 -24.52 -3.82 0.51
C ASP A 235 -25.31 -3.70 1.82
N LEU A 236 -24.75 -3.03 2.84
CA LEU A 236 -25.45 -2.71 4.08
C LEU A 236 -26.64 -1.76 3.84
N ILE A 237 -26.48 -0.72 3.01
CA ILE A 237 -27.56 0.20 2.63
C ILE A 237 -28.67 -0.53 1.87
N LYS A 238 -28.32 -1.40 0.92
CA LYS A 238 -29.30 -2.23 0.19
C LYS A 238 -30.07 -3.16 1.11
N THR A 239 -29.38 -3.80 2.06
CA THR A 239 -30.02 -4.71 3.02
C THR A 239 -31.01 -3.97 3.91
N HIS A 240 -30.68 -2.75 4.35
CA HIS A 240 -31.62 -1.91 5.12
C HIS A 240 -32.81 -1.40 4.30
N LEU A 241 -32.61 -1.09 3.01
CA LEU A 241 -33.69 -0.66 2.11
C LEU A 241 -34.63 -1.81 1.73
N SER A 242 -34.15 -3.05 1.67
CA SER A 242 -34.98 -4.23 1.39
C SER A 242 -35.86 -4.66 2.57
N PHE A 243 -35.57 -4.18 3.78
CA PHE A 243 -36.33 -4.49 5.00
C PHE A 243 -37.40 -3.44 5.33
N ARG A 244 -37.63 -2.47 4.44
CA ARG A 244 -38.65 -1.43 4.56
C ARG A 244 -39.61 -1.49 3.39
#